data_AF-A0A7R9K8M1-F1
#
_entry.id   AF-A0A7R9K8M1-F1
#
_cell.length_a   1.000
_cell.length_b   1.000
_cell.length_c   1.000
_cell.angle_alpha   90.00
_cell.angle_beta   90.00
_cell.angle_gamma   90.00
#
_symmetry.space_group_name_H-M   'P 1'
#
loop_
_entity.id
_entity.type
_entity.pdbx_description
1 polymer ?
#
loop_
_entity_poly.entity_id
_entity_poly.type
_entity_poly.pdbx_seq_one_letter_code
_entity_poly.pdbx_strand_id
1 'polypeptide(L)'
;MSTELNATSPSDIETKEQNEIDILTDKVNLLFKYRDHYFEKYPTADAKCVLTQEVTLTSGTVNPDHSSISHARIGGHMLSQEVLAIVILRRQKKQKHQNAQQVSRVMYYYLKGKALNVGPQHSPQAEAALSKAVKLDPTLVEAWNELGDCYWKRDEIKEAKNCFMGALGHRKNKVSLRNLSMLLRQERAKSSEERVKNIEQGVSFAKEAVQLDTNDGISWSVLGNAYLSSFFMIGQDPKTLRLCMSAYLQALLLYFPDISSVGQALKFEEEYLKALESFSKAQSLDPTWPPPQQKQAELLKYLDNVQDLVRSKGKLKVKKLQQMIQSLDVKQLGPYQGGRYTSAGSSISLTLVPIAGLQPGTNSEKVVLGKVVCSVQDEDSVPFTFCMLDKAETCVAVTVYNLAQGKGVIIGDTVAIPEPYLSQVRFKYKDKEYQLDCIRVESPLVLVVNGKKQGMDKLANICLSSIKRSH
;
A
#
# COMPACT_ATOMS: atom_id res chain seq x y z
N MET A 1 54.99 -39.02 -31.02
CA MET A 1 53.57 -39.32 -31.26
C MET A 1 53.05 -40.03 -30.02
N SER A 2 52.40 -39.31 -29.11
CA SER A 2 51.46 -39.85 -28.11
C SER A 2 51.03 -38.69 -27.19
N THR A 3 50.10 -37.88 -27.68
CA THR A 3 49.29 -36.99 -26.84
C THR A 3 48.30 -37.85 -26.05
N GLU A 4 48.55 -38.03 -24.75
CA GLU A 4 47.56 -38.56 -23.81
C GLU A 4 46.41 -37.56 -23.67
N LEU A 5 45.26 -37.92 -24.26
CA LEU A 5 43.98 -37.28 -23.99
C LEU A 5 43.58 -37.62 -22.55
N ASN A 6 43.77 -36.66 -21.65
CA ASN A 6 43.17 -36.68 -20.32
C ASN A 6 41.64 -36.75 -20.45
N ALA A 7 41.07 -37.94 -20.31
CA ALA A 7 39.64 -38.13 -20.22
C ALA A 7 39.19 -37.69 -18.81
N THR A 8 38.60 -36.50 -18.70
CA THR A 8 37.93 -36.02 -17.47
C THR A 8 36.88 -37.04 -17.03
N SER A 9 36.93 -37.45 -15.76
CA SER A 9 35.98 -38.43 -15.21
C SER A 9 34.56 -37.83 -15.08
N PRO A 10 33.49 -38.65 -15.15
CA PRO A 10 32.11 -38.15 -14.99
C PRO A 10 31.87 -37.38 -13.69
N SER A 11 32.52 -37.77 -12.58
CA SER A 11 32.45 -37.08 -11.29
C SER A 11 33.12 -35.69 -11.32
N ASP A 12 34.22 -35.54 -12.07
CA ASP A 12 34.88 -34.24 -12.22
C ASP A 12 34.02 -33.27 -13.05
N ILE A 13 33.27 -33.81 -14.02
CA ILE A 13 32.34 -33.05 -14.86
C ILE A 13 31.14 -32.59 -14.04
N GLU A 14 30.51 -33.47 -13.25
CA GLU A 14 29.39 -33.12 -12.36
C GLU A 14 29.79 -32.06 -11.33
N THR A 15 30.96 -32.22 -10.70
CA THR A 15 31.49 -31.25 -9.73
C THR A 15 31.75 -29.88 -10.37
N LYS A 16 32.25 -29.88 -11.61
CA LYS A 16 32.49 -28.65 -12.37
C LYS A 16 31.19 -27.96 -12.79
N GLU A 17 30.19 -28.72 -13.26
CA GLU A 17 28.87 -28.18 -13.61
C GLU A 17 28.16 -27.58 -12.40
N GLN A 18 28.24 -28.23 -11.24
CA GLN A 18 27.66 -27.72 -10.00
C GLN A 18 28.31 -26.39 -9.58
N ASN A 19 29.64 -26.32 -9.55
CA ASN A 19 30.40 -25.10 -9.27
C ASN A 19 30.00 -23.95 -10.23
N GLU A 20 29.77 -24.29 -11.49
CA GLU A 20 29.32 -23.35 -12.52
C GLU A 20 27.90 -22.80 -12.30
N ILE A 21 26.98 -23.58 -11.73
CA ILE A 21 25.64 -23.13 -11.32
C ILE A 21 25.73 -22.25 -10.08
N ASP A 22 26.60 -22.59 -9.14
CA ASP A 22 26.80 -21.83 -7.90
C ASP A 22 27.30 -20.41 -8.23
N ILE A 23 28.33 -20.29 -9.10
CA ILE A 23 28.82 -19.00 -9.59
C ILE A 23 27.71 -18.17 -10.25
N LEU A 24 26.87 -18.82 -11.07
CA LEU A 24 25.77 -18.10 -11.74
C LEU A 24 24.70 -17.66 -10.72
N THR A 25 24.40 -18.50 -9.75
CA THR A 25 23.46 -18.22 -8.66
C THR A 25 23.93 -17.01 -7.85
N ASP A 26 25.21 -16.98 -7.46
CA ASP A 26 25.80 -15.86 -6.73
C ASP A 26 25.70 -14.54 -7.49
N LYS A 27 25.95 -14.57 -8.81
CA LYS A 27 25.84 -13.38 -9.66
C LYS A 27 24.40 -12.90 -9.80
N VAL A 28 23.43 -13.81 -9.96
CA VAL A 28 22.02 -13.44 -9.97
C VAL A 28 21.60 -12.89 -8.60
N ASN A 29 22.04 -13.47 -7.50
CA ASN A 29 21.76 -12.94 -6.16
C ASN A 29 22.36 -11.54 -5.96
N LEU A 30 23.60 -11.32 -6.44
CA LEU A 30 24.25 -10.01 -6.40
C LEU A 30 23.49 -8.97 -7.23
N LEU A 31 22.99 -9.35 -8.42
CA LEU A 31 22.16 -8.51 -9.27
C LEU A 31 20.89 -8.03 -8.54
N PHE A 32 20.19 -8.95 -7.85
CA PHE A 32 18.99 -8.58 -7.08
C PHE A 32 19.35 -7.75 -5.84
N LYS A 33 20.42 -8.07 -5.13
CA LYS A 33 20.92 -7.26 -4.02
C LYS A 33 21.28 -5.84 -4.46
N TYR A 34 21.88 -5.69 -5.64
CA TYR A 34 22.20 -4.39 -6.21
C TYR A 34 20.93 -3.61 -6.55
N ARG A 35 19.93 -4.24 -7.17
CA ARG A 35 18.62 -3.63 -7.45
C ARG A 35 17.96 -3.13 -6.17
N ASP A 36 17.86 -4.00 -5.16
CA ASP A 36 17.07 -3.76 -3.94
C ASP A 36 17.72 -2.73 -3.01
N HIS A 37 19.06 -2.64 -2.99
CA HIS A 37 19.83 -1.73 -2.13
C HIS A 37 20.60 -0.65 -2.89
N TYR A 38 20.18 -0.32 -4.12
CA TYR A 38 20.89 0.63 -4.98
C TYR A 38 21.06 2.00 -4.30
N PHE A 39 19.95 2.60 -3.88
CA PHE A 39 19.93 3.95 -3.32
C PHE A 39 20.45 4.03 -1.87
N GLU A 40 20.61 2.89 -1.19
CA GLU A 40 21.33 2.85 0.09
C GLU A 40 22.84 3.06 -0.09
N LYS A 41 23.38 2.63 -1.23
CA LYS A 41 24.81 2.72 -1.55
C LYS A 41 25.18 3.94 -2.38
N TYR A 42 24.25 4.43 -3.21
CA TYR A 42 24.47 5.53 -4.15
C TYR A 42 23.45 6.66 -3.92
N PRO A 43 23.78 7.68 -3.10
CA PRO A 43 22.91 8.82 -2.84
C PRO A 43 22.57 9.63 -4.10
N THR A 44 21.45 10.35 -4.07
CA THR A 44 20.87 11.08 -5.22
C THR A 44 21.77 12.14 -5.85
N ALA A 45 22.67 12.76 -5.08
CA ALA A 45 23.60 13.77 -5.56
C ALA A 45 24.63 13.16 -6.53
N ASP A 46 25.12 11.96 -6.22
CA ASP A 46 26.07 11.23 -7.06
C ASP A 46 25.37 10.60 -8.27
N ALA A 47 24.13 10.11 -8.09
CA ALA A 47 23.32 9.62 -9.20
C ALA A 47 23.16 10.72 -10.28
N LYS A 48 22.78 11.96 -9.94
CA LYS A 48 22.63 13.04 -10.92
C LYS A 48 23.93 13.36 -11.69
N CYS A 49 25.10 13.26 -11.06
CA CYS A 49 26.39 13.54 -11.69
C CYS A 49 26.84 12.44 -12.67
N VAL A 50 26.52 11.18 -12.40
CA VAL A 50 26.85 10.04 -13.27
C VAL A 50 26.10 10.12 -14.61
N LEU A 51 24.87 10.68 -14.65
CA LEU A 51 24.14 10.91 -15.92
C LEU A 51 24.91 11.76 -16.90
N THR A 52 25.55 12.82 -16.40
CA THR A 52 26.10 13.86 -17.26
C THR A 52 27.36 13.36 -17.98
N GLN A 53 28.04 12.35 -17.41
CA GLN A 53 29.20 11.69 -18.02
C GLN A 53 28.83 10.47 -18.88
N GLU A 54 27.77 9.71 -18.54
CA GLU A 54 27.41 8.47 -19.26
C GLU A 54 26.42 8.65 -20.41
N VAL A 55 25.59 9.70 -20.40
CA VAL A 55 24.75 10.08 -21.57
C VAL A 55 25.62 10.45 -22.78
N THR A 56 26.81 10.98 -22.52
CA THR A 56 27.83 11.27 -23.54
C THR A 56 28.40 10.02 -24.19
N LEU A 57 28.32 8.86 -23.52
CA LEU A 57 28.86 7.58 -23.98
C LEU A 57 27.82 6.69 -24.70
N THR A 58 26.51 6.91 -24.51
CA THR A 58 25.48 5.91 -24.88
C THR A 58 24.28 6.38 -25.70
N SER A 59 24.23 7.61 -26.24
CA SER A 59 23.17 7.90 -27.22
C SER A 59 23.58 8.84 -28.36
N GLY A 60 23.53 8.27 -29.58
CA GLY A 60 22.79 8.94 -30.64
C GLY A 60 21.32 9.04 -30.19
N THR A 61 20.91 10.26 -29.84
CA THR A 61 19.54 10.76 -29.68
C THR A 61 18.58 9.97 -28.78
N VAL A 62 18.44 10.41 -27.52
CA VAL A 62 17.25 10.17 -26.69
C VAL A 62 16.54 11.50 -26.44
N ASN A 63 15.21 11.48 -26.58
CA ASN A 63 14.28 12.60 -26.41
C ASN A 63 14.24 13.07 -24.93
N PRO A 64 14.15 14.38 -24.60
CA PRO A 64 14.44 14.90 -23.25
C PRO A 64 13.41 14.59 -22.16
N ASP A 65 12.24 14.04 -22.49
CA ASP A 65 11.12 13.90 -21.54
C ASP A 65 11.12 12.59 -20.72
N HIS A 66 12.19 11.79 -20.78
CA HIS A 66 12.31 10.51 -20.05
C HIS A 66 13.61 10.39 -19.22
N SER A 67 13.96 11.44 -18.47
CA SER A 67 15.25 11.52 -17.75
C SER A 67 15.29 10.84 -16.36
N SER A 68 14.17 10.33 -15.82
CA SER A 68 14.09 9.78 -14.46
C SER A 68 14.15 8.25 -14.36
N ILE A 69 14.16 7.56 -15.50
CA ILE A 69 14.10 6.09 -15.59
C ILE A 69 15.50 5.47 -15.80
N SER A 70 16.55 6.30 -15.88
CA SER A 70 17.85 5.92 -16.44
C SER A 70 18.79 5.24 -15.45
N HIS A 71 18.99 5.67 -14.20
CA HIS A 71 20.11 5.13 -13.39
C HIS A 71 19.94 3.73 -12.83
N ALA A 72 18.80 3.43 -12.19
CA ALA A 72 18.51 2.09 -11.68
C ALA A 72 18.36 1.10 -12.85
N ARG A 73 17.87 1.58 -14.00
CA ARG A 73 17.95 0.83 -15.25
C ARG A 73 19.38 0.69 -15.74
N ILE A 74 20.26 1.68 -15.71
CA ILE A 74 21.61 1.63 -16.31
C ILE A 74 22.56 0.77 -15.47
N GLY A 75 22.56 0.88 -14.14
CA GLY A 75 23.37 0.01 -13.26
C GLY A 75 22.85 -1.43 -13.25
N GLY A 76 21.53 -1.61 -13.20
CA GLY A 76 20.89 -2.92 -13.39
C GLY A 76 21.05 -3.46 -14.82
N HIS A 77 21.13 -2.59 -15.83
CA HIS A 77 21.37 -2.94 -17.23
C HIS A 77 22.82 -3.35 -17.44
N MET A 78 23.80 -2.68 -16.84
CA MET A 78 25.21 -3.10 -16.86
C MET A 78 25.40 -4.44 -16.15
N LEU A 79 24.88 -4.62 -14.94
CA LEU A 79 24.96 -5.91 -14.23
C LEU A 79 24.16 -7.00 -14.93
N SER A 80 22.99 -6.69 -15.48
CA SER A 80 22.23 -7.66 -16.29
C SER A 80 22.90 -7.96 -17.62
N GLN A 81 23.63 -7.02 -18.24
CA GLN A 81 24.45 -7.22 -19.44
C GLN A 81 25.70 -8.03 -19.12
N GLU A 82 26.34 -7.86 -17.97
CA GLU A 82 27.44 -8.71 -17.49
C GLU A 82 26.94 -10.13 -17.19
N VAL A 83 25.82 -10.27 -16.48
CA VAL A 83 25.15 -11.55 -16.26
C VAL A 83 24.69 -12.15 -17.60
N LEU A 84 24.18 -11.35 -18.53
CA LEU A 84 23.84 -11.79 -19.89
C LEU A 84 25.07 -12.25 -20.65
N ALA A 85 26.19 -11.53 -20.56
CA ALA A 85 27.43 -11.87 -21.22
C ALA A 85 27.97 -13.20 -20.72
N ILE A 86 27.89 -13.47 -19.41
CA ILE A 86 28.26 -14.75 -18.80
C ILE A 86 27.31 -15.86 -19.24
N VAL A 87 26.01 -15.58 -19.30
CA VAL A 87 24.98 -16.52 -19.80
C VAL A 87 25.18 -16.79 -21.30
N ILE A 88 25.55 -15.79 -22.10
CA ILE A 88 25.80 -15.89 -23.55
C ILE A 88 27.09 -16.67 -23.84
N LEU A 89 28.16 -16.45 -23.07
CA LEU A 89 29.43 -17.17 -23.18
C LEU A 89 29.25 -18.70 -23.04
N ARG A 90 28.21 -19.17 -22.34
CA ARG A 90 27.90 -20.61 -22.19
C ARG A 90 27.25 -21.28 -23.40
N ARG A 91 26.70 -20.55 -24.38
CA ARG A 91 26.16 -21.18 -25.61
C ARG A 91 27.26 -21.84 -26.46
N GLN A 92 28.54 -21.50 -26.21
CA GLN A 92 29.67 -21.95 -27.02
C GLN A 92 30.32 -23.27 -26.57
N LYS A 93 30.05 -23.82 -25.37
CA LYS A 93 30.63 -25.10 -24.92
C LYS A 93 29.58 -26.21 -24.86
N LYS A 94 29.41 -26.89 -26.00
CA LYS A 94 28.64 -28.13 -26.16
C LYS A 94 29.53 -29.35 -25.81
N GLN A 95 29.05 -30.28 -24.99
CA GLN A 95 29.06 -31.77 -25.16
C GLN A 95 28.71 -32.46 -23.82
N LYS A 96 27.57 -33.16 -23.75
CA LYS A 96 27.38 -34.64 -23.71
C LYS A 96 27.42 -35.19 -22.26
N HIS A 97 26.25 -35.41 -21.63
CA HIS A 97 25.88 -36.53 -20.71
C HIS A 97 24.47 -36.28 -20.12
N GLN A 98 23.53 -37.22 -20.10
CA GLN A 98 22.07 -36.88 -20.10
C GLN A 98 21.41 -36.43 -18.77
N ASN A 99 21.82 -36.89 -17.58
CA ASN A 99 21.06 -36.63 -16.33
C ASN A 99 21.59 -35.43 -15.51
N ALA A 100 22.89 -35.37 -15.18
CA ALA A 100 23.49 -34.19 -14.54
C ALA A 100 23.34 -32.94 -15.41
N GLN A 101 23.49 -33.09 -16.73
CA GLN A 101 23.24 -32.03 -17.70
C GLN A 101 21.78 -31.57 -17.71
N GLN A 102 20.81 -32.39 -17.31
CA GLN A 102 19.40 -31.98 -17.25
C GLN A 102 19.17 -31.02 -16.08
N VAL A 103 19.64 -31.35 -14.87
CA VAL A 103 19.55 -30.46 -13.69
C VAL A 103 20.33 -29.17 -13.93
N SER A 104 21.56 -29.26 -14.44
CA SER A 104 22.39 -28.11 -14.80
C SER A 104 21.73 -27.22 -15.84
N ARG A 105 21.00 -27.82 -16.79
CA ARG A 105 20.28 -27.11 -17.85
C ARG A 105 19.00 -26.46 -17.34
N VAL A 106 18.25 -27.10 -16.46
CA VAL A 106 17.07 -26.51 -15.80
C VAL A 106 17.49 -25.26 -15.04
N MET A 107 18.49 -25.39 -14.15
CA MET A 107 19.00 -24.28 -13.34
C MET A 107 19.56 -23.16 -14.20
N TYR A 108 20.25 -23.48 -15.30
CA TYR A 108 20.70 -22.47 -16.25
C TYR A 108 19.53 -21.66 -16.86
N TYR A 109 18.48 -22.32 -17.34
CA TYR A 109 17.32 -21.61 -17.93
C TYR A 109 16.57 -20.80 -16.87
N TYR A 110 16.43 -21.32 -15.66
CA TYR A 110 15.83 -20.61 -14.54
C TYR A 110 16.63 -19.35 -14.19
N LEU A 111 17.94 -19.48 -13.91
CA LEU A 111 18.80 -18.36 -13.52
C LEU A 111 18.92 -17.31 -14.63
N LYS A 112 19.02 -17.74 -15.90
CA LYS A 112 18.96 -16.84 -17.06
C LYS A 112 17.65 -16.06 -17.09
N GLY A 113 16.53 -16.77 -16.94
CA GLY A 113 15.21 -16.19 -16.96
C GLY A 113 15.02 -15.17 -15.84
N LYS A 114 15.41 -15.55 -14.62
CA LYS A 114 15.39 -14.69 -13.44
C LYS A 114 16.24 -13.43 -13.61
N ALA A 115 17.46 -13.55 -14.16
CA ALA A 115 18.31 -12.40 -14.45
C ALA A 115 17.66 -11.45 -15.46
N LEU A 116 17.10 -11.99 -16.54
CA LEU A 116 16.38 -11.22 -17.56
C LEU A 116 15.09 -10.59 -17.02
N ASN A 117 14.53 -11.13 -15.94
CA ASN A 117 13.32 -10.65 -15.29
C ASN A 117 13.61 -9.63 -14.16
N VAL A 118 14.85 -9.20 -13.96
CA VAL A 118 15.21 -8.28 -12.85
C VAL A 118 14.48 -6.93 -12.91
N GLY A 119 14.22 -6.44 -14.13
CA GLY A 119 13.60 -5.14 -14.37
C GLY A 119 12.07 -5.16 -14.25
N PRO A 120 11.44 -3.97 -14.19
CA PRO A 120 9.98 -3.86 -14.07
C PRO A 120 9.23 -4.14 -15.38
N GLN A 121 9.94 -4.13 -16.52
CA GLN A 121 9.33 -4.33 -17.85
C GLN A 121 9.34 -5.81 -18.22
N HIS A 122 8.32 -6.23 -18.97
CA HIS A 122 8.25 -7.58 -19.50
C HIS A 122 9.44 -7.88 -20.44
N SER A 123 10.00 -9.09 -20.30
CA SER A 123 11.09 -9.60 -21.16
C SER A 123 10.66 -10.90 -21.84
N PRO A 124 10.42 -10.89 -23.16
CA PRO A 124 10.07 -12.11 -23.89
C PRO A 124 11.14 -13.20 -23.80
N GLN A 125 12.41 -12.80 -23.66
CA GLN A 125 13.53 -13.72 -23.47
C GLN A 125 13.51 -14.37 -22.08
N ALA A 126 13.09 -13.63 -21.04
CA ALA A 126 12.89 -14.20 -19.71
C ALA A 126 11.78 -15.25 -19.74
N GLU A 127 10.62 -14.90 -20.32
CA GLU A 127 9.48 -15.80 -20.45
C GLU A 127 9.87 -17.10 -21.18
N ALA A 128 10.56 -17.00 -22.32
CA ALA A 128 11.01 -18.16 -23.08
C ALA A 128 11.99 -19.05 -22.30
N ALA A 129 12.90 -18.45 -21.53
CA ALA A 129 13.84 -19.20 -20.69
C ALA A 129 13.12 -19.90 -19.52
N LEU A 130 12.24 -19.18 -18.82
CA LEU A 130 11.49 -19.70 -17.67
C LEU A 130 10.47 -20.77 -18.07
N SER A 131 9.76 -20.56 -19.18
CA SER A 131 8.88 -21.58 -19.79
C SER A 131 9.64 -22.86 -20.13
N LYS A 132 10.92 -22.75 -20.52
CA LYS A 132 11.76 -23.91 -20.78
C LYS A 132 12.23 -24.57 -19.48
N ALA A 133 12.53 -23.81 -18.43
CA ALA A 133 12.87 -24.35 -17.12
C ALA A 133 11.72 -25.19 -16.55
N VAL A 134 10.50 -24.65 -16.50
CA VAL A 134 9.32 -25.38 -15.96
C VAL A 134 8.91 -26.59 -16.81
N LYS A 135 9.19 -26.58 -18.13
CA LYS A 135 8.97 -27.75 -18.99
C LYS A 135 9.98 -28.87 -18.76
N LEU A 136 11.23 -28.51 -18.44
CA LEU A 136 12.30 -29.47 -18.18
C LEU A 136 12.22 -30.05 -16.77
N ASP A 137 11.76 -29.26 -15.81
CA ASP A 137 11.46 -29.67 -14.45
C ASP A 137 10.22 -28.93 -13.94
N PRO A 138 9.03 -29.58 -14.00
CA PRO A 138 7.80 -29.01 -13.47
C PRO A 138 7.83 -28.82 -11.95
N THR A 139 8.71 -29.49 -11.21
CA THR A 139 8.75 -29.41 -9.74
C THR A 139 9.54 -28.21 -9.22
N LEU A 140 10.26 -27.50 -10.10
CA LEU A 140 11.02 -26.29 -9.75
C LEU A 140 10.09 -25.09 -9.50
N VAL A 141 9.63 -24.97 -8.27
CA VAL A 141 8.72 -23.91 -7.79
C VAL A 141 9.22 -22.51 -8.07
N GLU A 142 10.53 -22.27 -7.92
CA GLU A 142 11.15 -20.96 -8.12
C GLU A 142 11.01 -20.51 -9.58
N ALA A 143 11.11 -21.43 -10.55
CA ALA A 143 10.91 -21.13 -11.96
C ALA A 143 9.45 -20.79 -12.29
N TRP A 144 8.48 -21.47 -11.67
CA TRP A 144 7.07 -21.10 -11.79
C TRP A 144 6.77 -19.72 -11.22
N ASN A 145 7.38 -19.36 -10.10
CA ASN A 145 7.22 -18.04 -9.51
C ASN A 145 7.78 -16.92 -10.41
N GLU A 146 8.98 -17.11 -10.95
CA GLU A 146 9.56 -16.13 -11.89
C GLU A 146 8.76 -16.07 -13.20
N LEU A 147 8.23 -17.21 -13.70
CA LEU A 147 7.38 -17.22 -14.89
C LEU A 147 6.06 -16.48 -14.65
N GLY A 148 5.46 -16.67 -13.47
CA GLY A 148 4.26 -15.94 -13.07
C GLY A 148 4.49 -14.44 -13.00
N ASP A 149 5.63 -14.00 -12.46
CA ASP A 149 6.03 -12.58 -12.45
C ASP A 149 6.22 -12.03 -13.89
N CYS A 150 6.80 -12.82 -14.80
CA CYS A 150 6.89 -12.45 -16.22
C CYS A 150 5.53 -12.21 -16.87
N TYR A 151 4.54 -13.08 -16.61
CA TYR A 151 3.18 -12.92 -17.11
C TYR A 151 2.47 -11.73 -16.47
N TRP A 152 2.71 -11.49 -15.18
CA TRP A 152 2.13 -10.34 -14.48
C TRP A 152 2.67 -9.01 -15.05
N LYS A 153 3.97 -8.93 -15.36
CA LYS A 153 4.56 -7.77 -16.08
C LYS A 153 3.99 -7.57 -17.49
N ARG A 154 3.41 -8.61 -18.09
CA ARG A 154 2.71 -8.57 -19.38
C ARG A 154 1.21 -8.26 -19.24
N ASP A 155 0.73 -7.98 -18.03
CA ASP A 155 -0.69 -7.80 -17.67
C ASP A 155 -1.57 -9.04 -17.93
N GLU A 156 -0.94 -10.23 -18.04
CA GLU A 156 -1.64 -11.51 -18.22
C GLU A 156 -1.97 -12.14 -16.87
N ILE A 157 -2.90 -11.51 -16.16
CA ILE A 157 -3.29 -11.85 -14.78
C ILE A 157 -3.70 -13.33 -14.63
N LYS A 158 -4.40 -13.90 -15.61
CA LYS A 158 -4.84 -15.31 -15.57
C LYS A 158 -3.65 -16.28 -15.66
N GLU A 159 -2.71 -16.03 -16.57
CA GLU A 159 -1.55 -16.90 -16.74
C GLU A 159 -0.58 -16.79 -15.56
N ALA A 160 -0.41 -15.59 -15.01
CA ALA A 160 0.34 -15.39 -13.77
C ALA A 160 -0.27 -16.20 -12.61
N LYS A 161 -1.60 -16.14 -12.43
CA LYS A 161 -2.33 -16.91 -11.42
C LYS A 161 -2.16 -18.42 -11.62
N ASN A 162 -2.26 -18.91 -12.86
CA ASN A 162 -2.03 -20.32 -13.19
C ASN A 162 -0.61 -20.76 -12.79
N CYS A 163 0.40 -19.94 -13.06
CA CYS A 163 1.78 -20.24 -12.70
C CYS A 163 1.97 -20.35 -11.18
N PHE A 164 1.45 -19.39 -10.41
CA PHE A 164 1.57 -19.42 -8.94
C PHE A 164 0.77 -20.57 -8.32
N MET A 165 -0.42 -20.89 -8.85
CA MET A 165 -1.18 -22.06 -8.42
C MET A 165 -0.47 -23.38 -8.77
N GLY A 166 0.13 -23.48 -9.96
CA GLY A 166 0.94 -24.62 -10.37
C GLY A 166 2.12 -24.84 -9.43
N ALA A 167 2.84 -23.76 -9.07
CA ALA A 167 3.91 -23.79 -8.08
C ALA A 167 3.45 -24.37 -6.73
N LEU A 168 2.28 -23.91 -6.23
CA LEU A 168 1.69 -24.42 -4.98
C LEU A 168 1.21 -25.87 -5.08
N GLY A 169 0.80 -26.33 -6.27
CA GLY A 169 0.46 -27.72 -6.54
C GLY A 169 1.65 -28.67 -6.40
N HIS A 170 2.87 -28.19 -6.66
CA HIS A 170 4.11 -28.96 -6.47
C HIS A 170 4.64 -28.87 -5.03
N ARG A 171 4.80 -27.66 -4.49
CA ARG A 171 5.24 -27.44 -3.12
C ARG A 171 4.75 -26.10 -2.58
N LYS A 172 4.10 -26.16 -1.42
CA LYS A 172 3.66 -24.96 -0.69
C LYS A 172 4.87 -24.07 -0.37
N ASN A 173 4.79 -22.78 -0.74
CA ASN A 173 5.89 -21.84 -0.59
C ASN A 173 5.37 -20.40 -0.42
N LYS A 174 6.13 -19.58 0.32
CA LYS A 174 5.73 -18.20 0.65
C LYS A 174 5.71 -17.25 -0.56
N VAL A 175 6.55 -17.47 -1.58
CA VAL A 175 6.62 -16.59 -2.77
C VAL A 175 5.30 -16.65 -3.55
N SER A 176 4.84 -17.85 -3.89
CA SER A 176 3.59 -18.02 -4.65
C SER A 176 2.38 -17.49 -3.87
N LEU A 177 2.31 -17.74 -2.56
CA LEU A 177 1.23 -17.24 -1.70
C LEU A 177 1.20 -15.70 -1.66
N ARG A 178 2.36 -15.05 -1.49
CA ARG A 178 2.48 -13.58 -1.55
C ARG A 178 2.00 -13.04 -2.89
N ASN A 179 2.47 -13.64 -3.99
CA ASN A 179 2.13 -13.18 -5.34
C ASN A 179 0.64 -13.37 -5.65
N LEU A 180 0.04 -14.50 -5.26
CA LEU A 180 -1.41 -14.70 -5.38
C LEU A 180 -2.20 -13.68 -4.56
N SER A 181 -1.74 -13.38 -3.33
CA SER A 181 -2.37 -12.35 -2.50
C SER A 181 -2.38 -10.99 -3.18
N MET A 182 -1.26 -10.58 -3.77
CA MET A 182 -1.16 -9.29 -4.47
C MET A 182 -1.99 -9.28 -5.75
N LEU A 183 -1.91 -10.35 -6.55
CA LEU A 183 -2.61 -10.47 -7.83
C LEU A 183 -4.13 -10.43 -7.66
N LEU A 184 -4.69 -11.19 -6.70
CA LEU A 184 -6.13 -11.22 -6.48
C LEU A 184 -6.71 -9.85 -6.09
N ARG A 185 -5.95 -9.04 -5.34
CA ARG A 185 -6.40 -7.70 -4.94
C ARG A 185 -6.35 -6.68 -6.07
N GLN A 186 -5.58 -6.96 -7.13
CA GLN A 186 -5.50 -6.14 -8.33
C GLN A 186 -6.40 -6.66 -9.47
N GLU A 187 -6.85 -7.91 -9.39
CA GLU A 187 -7.70 -8.54 -10.40
C GLU A 187 -9.01 -7.75 -10.58
N ARG A 188 -9.29 -7.37 -11.84
CA ARG A 188 -10.53 -6.65 -12.18
C ARG A 188 -11.73 -7.57 -11.96
N ALA A 189 -12.52 -7.27 -10.94
CA ALA A 189 -13.76 -7.98 -10.66
C ALA A 189 -14.92 -7.48 -11.53
N LYS A 190 -15.77 -8.39 -11.98
CA LYS A 190 -16.99 -8.10 -12.77
C LYS A 190 -18.15 -7.64 -11.89
N SER A 191 -18.15 -8.04 -10.62
CA SER A 191 -19.13 -7.62 -9.62
C SER A 191 -18.46 -7.24 -8.30
N SER A 192 -19.23 -6.60 -7.42
CA SER A 192 -18.74 -6.23 -6.10
C SER A 192 -18.53 -7.48 -5.21
N GLU A 193 -19.36 -8.51 -5.37
CA GLU A 193 -19.23 -9.79 -4.66
C GLU A 193 -17.95 -10.53 -5.08
N GLU A 194 -17.63 -10.55 -6.37
CA GLU A 194 -16.37 -11.12 -6.87
C GLU A 194 -15.16 -10.35 -6.31
N ARG A 195 -15.26 -9.02 -6.22
CA ARG A 195 -14.22 -8.18 -5.61
C ARG A 195 -13.99 -8.54 -4.14
N VAL A 196 -15.06 -8.65 -3.36
CA VAL A 196 -15.00 -9.03 -1.94
C VAL A 196 -14.33 -10.39 -1.81
N LYS A 197 -14.78 -11.39 -2.58
CA LYS A 197 -14.22 -12.75 -2.56
C LYS A 197 -12.72 -12.76 -2.91
N ASN A 198 -12.32 -12.01 -3.94
CA ASN A 198 -10.91 -11.91 -4.34
C ASN A 198 -10.06 -11.31 -3.22
N ILE A 199 -10.56 -10.29 -2.53
CA ILE A 199 -9.84 -9.65 -1.43
C ILE A 199 -9.75 -10.56 -0.21
N GLU A 200 -10.83 -11.23 0.18
CA GLU A 200 -10.83 -12.21 1.28
C GLU A 200 -9.85 -13.36 1.01
N GLN A 201 -9.86 -13.89 -0.22
CA GLN A 201 -8.92 -14.92 -0.62
C GLN A 201 -7.48 -14.41 -0.64
N GLY A 202 -7.27 -13.15 -1.07
CA GLY A 202 -5.98 -12.48 -0.97
C GLY A 202 -5.47 -12.36 0.46
N VAL A 203 -6.35 -12.00 1.42
CA VAL A 203 -6.01 -12.00 2.85
C VAL A 203 -5.66 -13.40 3.34
N SER A 204 -6.38 -14.44 2.92
CA SER A 204 -6.08 -15.84 3.27
C SER A 204 -4.67 -16.24 2.82
N PHE A 205 -4.32 -15.99 1.56
CA PHE A 205 -2.99 -16.34 1.06
C PHE A 205 -1.86 -15.56 1.76
N ALA A 206 -2.07 -14.28 2.09
CA ALA A 206 -1.09 -13.52 2.85
C ALA A 206 -0.87 -14.08 4.26
N LYS A 207 -1.95 -14.48 4.94
CA LYS A 207 -1.86 -15.14 6.25
C LYS A 207 -1.09 -16.45 6.16
N GLU A 208 -1.38 -17.26 5.15
CA GLU A 208 -0.65 -18.51 4.92
C GLU A 208 0.84 -18.27 4.63
N ALA A 209 1.19 -17.21 3.88
CA ALA A 209 2.58 -16.86 3.63
C ALA A 209 3.34 -16.54 4.92
N VAL A 210 2.73 -15.75 5.82
CA VAL A 210 3.28 -15.44 7.14
C VAL A 210 3.38 -16.67 8.02
N GLN A 211 2.40 -17.58 7.97
CA GLN A 211 2.43 -18.83 8.73
C GLN A 211 3.57 -19.77 8.31
N LEU A 212 3.99 -19.72 7.03
CA LEU A 212 5.15 -20.49 6.58
C LEU A 212 6.48 -19.94 7.09
N ASP A 213 6.57 -18.63 7.29
CA ASP A 213 7.77 -17.96 7.79
C ASP A 213 7.42 -16.63 8.47
N THR A 214 7.34 -16.67 9.80
CA THR A 214 7.00 -15.50 10.61
C THR A 214 8.11 -14.46 10.65
N ASN A 215 9.32 -14.78 10.17
CA ASN A 215 10.46 -13.86 10.11
C ASN A 215 10.60 -13.21 8.72
N ASP A 216 9.70 -13.51 7.77
CA ASP A 216 9.69 -12.90 6.45
C ASP A 216 8.94 -11.57 6.46
N GLY A 217 9.66 -10.45 6.61
CA GLY A 217 9.04 -9.13 6.64
C GLY A 217 8.29 -8.74 5.36
N ILE A 218 8.64 -9.33 4.20
CA ILE A 218 7.87 -9.17 2.95
C ILE A 218 6.46 -9.78 3.10
N SER A 219 6.33 -10.98 3.67
CA SER A 219 5.03 -11.63 3.91
C SER A 219 4.17 -10.79 4.85
N TRP A 220 4.76 -10.23 5.91
CA TRP A 220 4.06 -9.29 6.80
C TRP A 220 3.61 -8.02 6.07
N SER A 221 4.44 -7.44 5.19
CA SER A 221 4.07 -6.30 4.36
C SER A 221 2.91 -6.63 3.43
N VAL A 222 2.94 -7.80 2.79
CA VAL A 222 1.86 -8.26 1.89
C VAL A 222 0.56 -8.48 2.66
N LEU A 223 0.64 -8.96 3.91
CA LEU A 223 -0.50 -9.10 4.80
C LEU A 223 -1.09 -7.74 5.22
N GLY A 224 -0.24 -6.78 5.57
CA GLY A 224 -0.64 -5.39 5.82
C GLY A 224 -1.39 -4.81 4.62
N ASN A 225 -0.84 -4.94 3.41
CA ASN A 225 -1.49 -4.51 2.17
C ASN A 225 -2.82 -5.24 1.92
N ALA A 226 -2.93 -6.51 2.32
CA ALA A 226 -4.17 -7.30 2.20
C ALA A 226 -5.27 -6.75 3.12
N TYR A 227 -4.94 -6.50 4.38
CA TYR A 227 -5.86 -5.87 5.33
C TYR A 227 -6.22 -4.45 4.93
N LEU A 228 -5.27 -3.66 4.40
CA LEU A 228 -5.54 -2.32 3.89
C LEU A 228 -6.56 -2.36 2.74
N SER A 229 -6.39 -3.29 1.80
CA SER A 229 -7.34 -3.50 0.71
C SER A 229 -8.71 -3.92 1.23
N SER A 230 -8.75 -4.84 2.22
CA SER A 230 -9.98 -5.26 2.88
C SER A 230 -10.69 -4.09 3.57
N PHE A 231 -9.95 -3.22 4.25
CA PHE A 231 -10.48 -2.05 4.93
C PHE A 231 -11.14 -1.07 3.96
N PHE A 232 -10.52 -0.79 2.81
CA PHE A 232 -11.08 0.16 1.85
C PHE A 232 -12.18 -0.40 0.96
N MET A 233 -12.08 -1.68 0.58
CA MET A 233 -12.94 -2.25 -0.46
C MET A 233 -14.09 -3.11 0.07
N ILE A 234 -13.95 -3.71 1.25
CA ILE A 234 -15.01 -4.52 1.88
C ILE A 234 -15.76 -3.70 2.91
N GLY A 235 -15.02 -3.06 3.83
CA GLY A 235 -15.61 -2.22 4.86
C GLY A 235 -14.57 -1.69 5.84
N GLN A 236 -14.79 -0.45 6.29
CA GLN A 236 -13.88 0.28 7.15
C GLN A 236 -14.00 -0.14 8.62
N ASP A 237 -13.85 -1.44 8.92
CA ASP A 237 -13.85 -1.96 10.30
C ASP A 237 -12.53 -1.57 11.02
N PRO A 238 -12.59 -0.84 12.15
CA PRO A 238 -11.41 -0.50 12.93
C PRO A 238 -10.58 -1.72 13.37
N LYS A 239 -11.18 -2.91 13.51
CA LYS A 239 -10.44 -4.14 13.82
C LYS A 239 -9.48 -4.51 12.68
N THR A 240 -9.94 -4.40 11.42
CA THR A 240 -9.13 -4.68 10.24
C THR A 240 -7.98 -3.70 10.11
N LEU A 241 -8.22 -2.42 10.42
CA LEU A 241 -7.15 -1.41 10.41
C LEU A 241 -6.10 -1.68 11.49
N ARG A 242 -6.49 -2.09 12.70
CA ARG A 242 -5.53 -2.54 13.74
C ARG A 242 -4.70 -3.75 13.30
N LEU A 243 -5.32 -4.72 12.62
CA LEU A 243 -4.59 -5.87 12.06
C LEU A 243 -3.61 -5.44 10.97
N CYS A 244 -4.00 -4.50 10.11
CA CYS A 244 -3.15 -3.88 9.10
C CYS A 244 -1.91 -3.23 9.74
N MET A 245 -2.13 -2.37 10.75
CA MET A 245 -1.06 -1.69 11.47
C MET A 245 -0.11 -2.67 12.18
N SER A 246 -0.65 -3.69 12.84
CA SER A 246 0.16 -4.74 13.48
C SER A 246 1.05 -5.47 12.46
N ALA A 247 0.49 -5.83 11.29
CA ALA A 247 1.26 -6.49 10.24
C ALA A 247 2.38 -5.59 9.68
N TYR A 248 2.14 -4.29 9.48
CA TYR A 248 3.20 -3.38 9.06
C TYR A 248 4.28 -3.16 10.11
N LEU A 249 3.91 -3.06 11.40
CA LEU A 249 4.90 -2.96 12.48
C LEU A 249 5.80 -4.19 12.51
N GLN A 250 5.24 -5.40 12.35
CA GLN A 250 6.05 -6.62 12.21
C GLN A 250 6.93 -6.59 10.97
N ALA A 251 6.41 -6.11 9.83
CA ALA A 251 7.20 -5.97 8.61
C ALA A 251 8.41 -5.04 8.82
N LEU A 252 8.21 -3.88 9.45
CA LEU A 252 9.26 -2.89 9.73
C LEU A 252 10.38 -3.42 10.64
N LEU A 253 10.09 -4.38 11.53
CA LEU A 253 11.10 -5.01 12.38
C LEU A 253 12.00 -5.98 11.61
N LEU A 254 11.49 -6.58 10.52
CA LEU A 254 12.12 -7.71 9.82
C LEU A 254 12.64 -7.35 8.43
N TYR A 255 12.10 -6.30 7.83
CA TYR A 255 12.31 -5.90 6.45
C TYR A 255 12.07 -4.39 6.32
N PHE A 256 12.49 -3.81 5.21
CA PHE A 256 12.12 -2.45 4.84
C PHE A 256 10.91 -2.52 3.89
N PRO A 257 9.65 -2.54 4.38
CA PRO A 257 8.45 -2.77 3.58
C PRO A 257 8.25 -1.68 2.53
N ASP A 258 7.20 -1.80 1.72
CA ASP A 258 6.66 -0.64 1.02
C ASP A 258 6.15 0.39 2.06
N ILE A 259 7.04 1.29 2.48
CA ILE A 259 6.81 2.28 3.54
C ILE A 259 5.70 3.27 3.15
N SER A 260 5.43 3.46 1.86
CA SER A 260 4.34 4.33 1.41
C SER A 260 2.98 3.79 1.85
N SER A 261 2.78 2.48 1.81
CA SER A 261 1.54 1.83 2.24
C SER A 261 1.34 1.92 3.76
N VAL A 262 2.44 1.92 4.53
CA VAL A 262 2.43 2.22 5.98
C VAL A 262 2.03 3.67 6.23
N GLY A 263 2.62 4.61 5.49
CA GLY A 263 2.30 6.04 5.61
C GLY A 263 0.83 6.34 5.34
N GLN A 264 0.22 5.67 4.38
CA GLN A 264 -1.22 5.76 4.13
C GLN A 264 -2.02 5.26 5.33
N ALA A 265 -1.74 4.07 5.85
CA ALA A 265 -2.47 3.54 7.01
C ALA A 265 -2.36 4.45 8.25
N LEU A 266 -1.17 5.01 8.50
CA LEU A 266 -0.94 6.00 9.56
C LEU A 266 -1.74 7.30 9.35
N LYS A 267 -1.87 7.79 8.11
CA LYS A 267 -2.74 8.95 7.79
C LYS A 267 -4.19 8.65 8.21
N PHE A 268 -4.69 7.44 7.98
CA PHE A 268 -6.06 7.06 8.34
C PHE A 268 -6.30 6.99 9.85
N GLU A 269 -5.28 6.63 10.62
CA GLU A 269 -5.27 6.66 12.10
C GLU A 269 -4.95 8.07 12.66
N GLU A 270 -4.86 9.10 11.80
CA GLU A 270 -4.53 10.48 12.18
C GLU A 270 -3.12 10.66 12.81
N GLU A 271 -2.25 9.67 12.63
CA GLU A 271 -0.84 9.67 13.05
C GLU A 271 0.03 10.40 12.01
N TYR A 272 -0.29 11.67 11.75
CA TYR A 272 0.20 12.42 10.61
C TYR A 272 1.72 12.62 10.57
N LEU A 273 2.38 12.82 11.72
CA LEU A 273 3.85 12.93 11.76
C LEU A 273 4.51 11.64 11.26
N LYS A 274 4.09 10.49 11.81
CA LYS A 274 4.61 9.19 11.40
C LYS A 274 4.30 8.89 9.94
N ALA A 275 3.13 9.33 9.44
CA ALA A 275 2.79 9.23 8.03
C ALA A 275 3.76 10.03 7.14
N LEU A 276 4.04 11.28 7.50
CA LEU A 276 4.98 12.16 6.78
C LEU A 276 6.42 11.61 6.81
N GLU A 277 6.86 11.07 7.96
CA GLU A 277 8.16 10.41 8.10
C GLU A 277 8.24 9.14 7.24
N SER A 278 7.17 8.36 7.19
CA SER A 278 7.07 7.17 6.33
C SER A 278 7.20 7.57 4.86
N PHE A 279 6.46 8.57 4.38
CA PHE A 279 6.60 9.04 3.01
C PHE A 279 8.01 9.60 2.73
N SER A 280 8.59 10.36 3.67
CA SER A 280 9.96 10.87 3.54
C SER A 280 10.98 9.74 3.43
N LYS A 281 10.78 8.66 4.19
CA LYS A 281 11.66 7.50 4.15
C LYS A 281 11.51 6.75 2.83
N ALA A 282 10.28 6.55 2.34
CA ALA A 282 10.03 5.96 1.03
C ALA A 282 10.72 6.76 -0.09
N GLN A 283 10.66 8.10 -0.05
CA GLN A 283 11.38 8.97 -1.00
C GLN A 283 12.91 8.80 -0.90
N SER A 284 13.46 8.57 0.29
CA SER A 284 14.91 8.35 0.43
C SER A 284 15.38 7.01 -0.13
N LEU A 285 14.49 6.00 -0.15
CA LEU A 285 14.75 4.68 -0.71
C LEU A 285 14.62 4.66 -2.22
N ASP A 286 13.60 5.32 -2.75
CA ASP A 286 13.41 5.47 -4.18
C ASP A 286 12.99 6.91 -4.49
N PRO A 287 13.98 7.79 -4.71
CA PRO A 287 13.76 9.19 -5.06
C PRO A 287 13.09 9.37 -6.43
N THR A 288 13.09 8.33 -7.27
CA THR A 288 12.48 8.37 -8.60
C THR A 288 11.02 7.92 -8.60
N TRP A 289 10.55 7.35 -7.49
CA TRP A 289 9.18 6.90 -7.30
C TRP A 289 8.26 8.09 -6.92
N PRO A 290 7.36 8.56 -7.80
CA PRO A 290 6.59 9.78 -7.55
C PRO A 290 5.51 9.69 -6.44
N PRO A 291 4.76 8.58 -6.27
CA PRO A 291 3.64 8.51 -5.33
C PRO A 291 3.93 8.93 -3.89
N PRO A 292 5.04 8.53 -3.22
CA PRO A 292 5.32 9.01 -1.87
C PRO A 292 5.57 10.52 -1.79
N GLN A 293 6.16 11.11 -2.82
CA GLN A 293 6.34 12.56 -2.90
C GLN A 293 5.01 13.27 -3.06
N GLN A 294 4.15 12.76 -3.94
CA GLN A 294 2.79 13.27 -4.15
C GLN A 294 1.97 13.17 -2.86
N LYS A 295 1.92 11.98 -2.23
CA LYS A 295 1.17 11.75 -0.99
C LYS A 295 1.65 12.60 0.18
N GLN A 296 2.96 12.82 0.29
CA GLN A 296 3.48 13.76 1.29
C GLN A 296 3.02 15.20 1.03
N ALA A 297 3.08 15.66 -0.22
CA ALA A 297 2.64 17.02 -0.59
C ALA A 297 1.13 17.20 -0.38
N GLU A 298 0.33 16.21 -0.76
CA GLU A 298 -1.12 16.15 -0.53
C GLU A 298 -1.46 16.25 0.96
N LEU A 299 -0.79 15.45 1.80
CA LEU A 299 -1.02 15.48 3.24
C LEU A 299 -0.65 16.83 3.86
N LEU A 300 0.48 17.43 3.47
CA LEU A 300 0.88 18.76 3.96
C LEU A 300 -0.15 19.83 3.55
N LYS A 301 -0.59 19.81 2.29
CA LYS A 301 -1.64 20.72 1.78
C LYS A 301 -2.95 20.54 2.53
N TYR A 302 -3.35 19.30 2.80
CA TYR A 302 -4.55 18.99 3.59
C TYR A 302 -4.44 19.58 5.00
N LEU A 303 -3.35 19.32 5.72
CA LEU A 303 -3.15 19.81 7.08
C LEU A 303 -3.11 21.34 7.16
N ASP A 304 -2.44 21.98 6.20
CA ASP A 304 -2.43 23.45 6.08
C ASP A 304 -3.86 23.98 5.89
N ASN A 305 -4.63 23.38 4.98
CA ASN A 305 -6.01 23.77 4.72
C ASN A 305 -6.92 23.59 5.95
N VAL A 306 -6.80 22.47 6.67
CA VAL A 306 -7.55 22.24 7.91
C VAL A 306 -7.22 23.32 8.94
N GLN A 307 -5.93 23.57 9.18
CA GLN A 307 -5.48 24.54 10.17
C GLN A 307 -5.98 25.95 9.85
N ASP A 308 -5.86 26.36 8.59
CA ASP A 308 -6.30 27.67 8.13
C ASP A 308 -7.82 27.83 8.21
N LEU A 309 -8.58 26.80 7.83
CA LEU A 309 -10.05 26.86 7.85
C LEU A 309 -10.62 26.81 9.26
N VAL A 310 -10.01 26.08 10.19
CA VAL A 310 -10.39 26.13 11.61
C VAL A 310 -10.10 27.52 12.19
N ARG A 311 -8.89 28.06 11.99
CA ARG A 311 -8.50 29.39 12.49
C ARG A 311 -9.35 30.51 11.92
N SER A 312 -9.68 30.44 10.64
CA SER A 312 -10.49 31.46 9.96
C SER A 312 -12.01 31.22 10.05
N LYS A 313 -12.46 30.19 10.78
CA LYS A 313 -13.88 29.79 10.89
C LYS A 313 -14.55 29.65 9.51
N GLY A 314 -13.88 28.94 8.59
CA GLY A 314 -14.33 28.73 7.22
C GLY A 314 -14.26 29.98 6.32
N LYS A 315 -13.49 31.00 6.71
CA LYS A 315 -13.41 32.31 6.03
C LYS A 315 -14.77 33.02 5.91
N LEU A 316 -15.71 32.71 6.81
CA LEU A 316 -17.03 33.33 6.83
C LEU A 316 -16.99 34.71 7.51
N LYS A 317 -17.81 35.65 7.02
CA LYS A 317 -17.97 36.97 7.65
C LYS A 317 -18.53 36.81 9.08
N VAL A 318 -18.03 37.62 10.02
CA VAL A 318 -18.45 37.61 11.43
C VAL A 318 -19.98 37.67 11.60
N LYS A 319 -20.67 38.54 10.85
CA LYS A 319 -22.14 38.63 10.89
C LYS A 319 -22.85 37.31 10.54
N LYS A 320 -22.33 36.56 9.57
CA LYS A 320 -22.89 35.25 9.16
C LYS A 320 -22.63 34.19 10.23
N LEU A 321 -21.44 34.21 10.86
CA LEU A 321 -21.12 33.33 11.99
C LEU A 321 -22.07 33.56 13.16
N GLN A 322 -22.30 34.82 13.53
CA GLN A 322 -23.22 35.17 14.62
C GLN A 322 -24.67 34.73 14.33
N GLN A 323 -25.15 34.90 13.09
CA GLN A 323 -26.46 34.38 12.68
C GLN A 323 -26.56 32.85 12.79
N MET A 324 -25.50 32.15 12.39
CA MET A 324 -25.41 30.69 12.51
C MET A 324 -25.45 30.25 13.97
N ILE A 325 -24.66 30.87 14.85
CA ILE A 325 -24.62 30.59 16.29
C ILE A 325 -25.98 30.84 16.94
N GLN A 326 -26.63 31.97 16.63
CA GLN A 326 -27.95 32.32 17.17
C GLN A 326 -29.05 31.31 16.79
N SER A 327 -28.90 30.64 15.64
CA SER A 327 -29.84 29.61 15.19
C SER A 327 -29.65 28.23 15.82
N LEU A 328 -28.64 28.05 16.67
CA LEU A 328 -28.43 26.79 17.40
C LEU A 328 -29.47 26.62 18.51
N ASP A 329 -30.23 25.54 18.42
CA ASP A 329 -31.28 25.20 19.39
C ASP A 329 -31.10 23.75 19.88
N VAL A 330 -31.36 23.52 21.18
CA VAL A 330 -31.25 22.20 21.82
C VAL A 330 -32.14 21.15 21.15
N LYS A 331 -33.26 21.55 20.53
CA LYS A 331 -34.14 20.67 19.75
C LYS A 331 -33.43 20.03 18.54
N GLN A 332 -32.36 20.64 18.05
CA GLN A 332 -31.57 20.13 16.94
C GLN A 332 -30.66 18.95 17.34
N LEU A 333 -30.59 18.61 18.63
CA LEU A 333 -30.00 17.34 19.11
C LEU A 333 -30.80 16.13 18.62
N GLY A 334 -32.06 16.31 18.21
CA GLY A 334 -32.92 15.24 17.71
C GLY A 334 -33.05 14.11 18.74
N PRO A 335 -32.74 12.84 18.40
CA PRO A 335 -32.85 11.72 19.33
C PRO A 335 -31.94 11.82 20.56
N TYR A 336 -30.96 12.72 20.56
CA TYR A 336 -30.07 12.95 21.71
C TYR A 336 -30.65 13.90 22.75
N GLN A 337 -31.76 14.56 22.45
CA GLN A 337 -32.49 15.36 23.42
C GLN A 337 -33.20 14.42 24.42
N GLY A 338 -32.74 14.39 25.68
CA GLY A 338 -33.44 13.65 26.75
C GLY A 338 -33.02 12.18 26.95
N GLY A 339 -31.87 11.76 26.41
CA GLY A 339 -31.13 10.61 26.96
C GLY A 339 -31.46 9.21 26.43
N ARG A 340 -31.85 9.09 25.16
CA ARG A 340 -31.93 7.79 24.47
C ARG A 340 -30.86 7.68 23.38
N TYR A 341 -29.60 7.62 23.80
CA TYR A 341 -28.54 7.08 22.97
C TYR A 341 -28.26 5.65 23.41
N THR A 342 -28.56 4.68 22.54
CA THR A 342 -28.21 3.29 22.76
C THR A 342 -26.81 3.04 22.21
N SER A 343 -25.82 3.06 23.10
CA SER A 343 -24.48 2.56 22.82
C SER A 343 -24.36 1.18 23.48
N ALA A 344 -23.98 0.15 22.71
CA ALA A 344 -23.74 -1.20 23.23
C ALA A 344 -24.88 -1.82 24.09
N GLY A 345 -26.15 -1.51 23.79
CA GLY A 345 -27.32 -2.12 24.44
C GLY A 345 -27.83 -1.44 25.72
N SER A 346 -27.17 -0.36 26.18
CA SER A 346 -27.63 0.45 27.32
C SER A 346 -28.02 1.86 26.87
N SER A 347 -29.13 2.39 27.40
CA SER A 347 -29.57 3.76 27.14
C SER A 347 -28.86 4.71 28.09
N ILE A 348 -28.02 5.60 27.55
CA ILE A 348 -27.31 6.61 28.33
C ILE A 348 -27.87 8.01 28.10
N SER A 349 -27.84 8.82 29.15
CA SER A 349 -28.19 10.24 29.07
C SER A 349 -27.00 11.04 28.56
N LEU A 350 -27.24 11.90 27.57
CA LEU A 350 -26.19 12.75 27.00
C LEU A 350 -26.32 14.17 27.54
N THR A 351 -25.21 14.70 28.04
CA THR A 351 -25.10 16.09 28.49
C THR A 351 -24.50 16.94 27.38
N LEU A 352 -25.21 17.98 26.94
CA LEU A 352 -24.67 18.96 26.00
C LEU A 352 -23.53 19.74 26.65
N VAL A 353 -22.36 19.72 26.03
CA VAL A 353 -21.16 20.44 26.47
C VAL A 353 -20.60 21.32 25.35
N PRO A 354 -19.93 22.44 25.67
CA PRO A 354 -19.16 23.19 24.68
C PRO A 354 -17.97 22.35 24.18
N ILE A 355 -17.55 22.58 22.94
CA ILE A 355 -16.41 21.89 22.32
C ILE A 355 -15.13 22.15 23.12
N ALA A 356 -14.93 23.38 23.62
CA ALA A 356 -13.79 23.74 24.47
C ALA A 356 -13.73 22.96 25.81
N GLY A 357 -14.82 22.31 26.21
CA GLY A 357 -14.89 21.49 27.42
C GLY A 357 -14.52 20.02 27.21
N LEU A 358 -14.21 19.60 25.98
CA LEU A 358 -13.83 18.22 25.68
C LEU A 358 -12.43 17.90 26.19
N GLN A 359 -12.23 16.65 26.61
CA GLN A 359 -10.92 16.08 26.95
C GLN A 359 -10.39 15.22 25.80
N PRO A 360 -9.07 15.05 25.66
CA PRO A 360 -8.50 14.13 24.66
C PRO A 360 -9.04 12.71 24.82
N GLY A 361 -9.34 12.05 23.69
CA GLY A 361 -9.96 10.73 23.65
C GLY A 361 -11.50 10.77 23.71
N THR A 362 -12.10 9.65 24.13
CA THR A 362 -13.57 9.50 24.17
C THR A 362 -14.19 10.30 25.31
N ASN A 363 -15.14 11.17 24.99
CA ASN A 363 -15.92 11.93 25.98
C ASN A 363 -17.27 11.26 26.23
N SER A 364 -17.30 10.21 27.04
CA SER A 364 -18.51 9.44 27.34
C SER A 364 -19.63 10.29 27.94
N GLU A 365 -20.88 9.94 27.64
CA GLU A 365 -22.10 10.64 28.12
C GLU A 365 -22.17 12.13 27.75
N LYS A 366 -21.32 12.61 26.84
CA LYS A 366 -21.34 13.98 26.33
C LYS A 366 -21.89 14.04 24.92
N VAL A 367 -22.44 15.19 24.54
CA VAL A 367 -22.80 15.51 23.16
C VAL A 367 -22.37 16.93 22.85
N VAL A 368 -21.84 17.15 21.65
CA VAL A 368 -21.57 18.50 21.13
C VAL A 368 -22.55 18.83 20.02
N LEU A 369 -22.86 20.11 19.87
CA LEU A 369 -23.76 20.65 18.86
C LEU A 369 -23.12 21.87 18.23
N GLY A 370 -23.06 21.92 16.90
CA GLY A 370 -22.49 23.06 16.20
C GLY A 370 -22.96 23.21 14.77
N LYS A 371 -22.55 24.32 14.16
CA LYS A 371 -22.84 24.68 12.76
C LYS A 371 -21.65 24.35 11.87
N VAL A 372 -21.93 23.77 10.71
CA VAL A 372 -20.93 23.56 9.67
C VAL A 372 -20.55 24.91 9.05
N VAL A 373 -19.27 25.26 9.09
CA VAL A 373 -18.77 26.53 8.54
C VAL A 373 -18.03 26.38 7.22
N CYS A 374 -17.42 25.21 6.97
CA CYS A 374 -16.84 24.83 5.68
C CYS A 374 -16.66 23.31 5.59
N SER A 375 -16.45 22.81 4.38
CA SER A 375 -15.85 21.50 4.11
C SER A 375 -14.39 21.69 3.70
N VAL A 376 -13.55 20.71 4.00
CA VAL A 376 -12.14 20.66 3.59
C VAL A 376 -12.00 19.63 2.48
N GLN A 377 -11.40 20.03 1.37
CA GLN A 377 -11.10 19.12 0.26
C GLN A 377 -9.82 18.34 0.58
N ASP A 378 -9.90 17.02 0.47
CA ASP A 378 -8.77 16.10 0.43
C ASP A 378 -8.77 15.43 -0.95
N GLU A 379 -7.58 15.14 -1.49
CA GLU A 379 -7.44 14.39 -2.75
C GLU A 379 -7.85 12.93 -2.54
N ASP A 380 -7.68 12.42 -1.31
CA ASP A 380 -8.25 11.13 -0.91
C ASP A 380 -9.74 11.30 -0.56
N SER A 381 -10.57 10.31 -0.92
CA SER A 381 -12.02 10.38 -0.68
C SER A 381 -12.44 10.21 0.79
N VAL A 382 -11.50 9.85 1.67
CA VAL A 382 -11.76 9.53 3.08
C VAL A 382 -10.58 10.04 3.92
N PRO A 383 -10.83 10.74 5.06
CA PRO A 383 -12.13 11.06 5.63
C PRO A 383 -12.83 12.26 4.97
N PHE A 384 -14.16 12.31 5.04
CA PHE A 384 -14.87 13.56 4.78
C PHE A 384 -14.62 14.52 5.93
N THR A 385 -13.99 15.65 5.65
CA THR A 385 -13.57 16.61 6.67
C THR A 385 -14.38 17.90 6.57
N PHE A 386 -14.93 18.37 7.69
CA PHE A 386 -15.60 19.67 7.77
C PHE A 386 -15.23 20.40 9.06
N CYS A 387 -15.39 21.72 9.08
CA CYS A 387 -15.22 22.50 10.31
C CYS A 387 -16.58 22.81 10.93
N MET A 388 -16.66 22.67 12.25
CA MET A 388 -17.85 22.93 13.04
C MET A 388 -17.59 24.03 14.05
N LEU A 389 -18.58 24.90 14.28
CA LEU A 389 -18.55 25.99 15.25
C LEU A 389 -19.69 25.81 16.27
N ASP A 390 -19.38 25.81 17.57
CA ASP A 390 -20.40 25.71 18.61
C ASP A 390 -20.90 27.08 19.11
N LYS A 391 -21.77 27.03 20.13
CA LYS A 391 -22.34 28.22 20.78
C LYS A 391 -21.32 29.02 21.60
N ALA A 392 -20.20 28.40 21.99
CA ALA A 392 -19.09 29.06 22.67
C ALA A 392 -18.06 29.63 21.67
N GLU A 393 -18.42 29.71 20.39
CA GLU A 393 -17.57 30.16 19.29
C GLU A 393 -16.28 29.38 19.08
N THR A 394 -16.21 28.16 19.62
CA THR A 394 -15.08 27.25 19.43
C THR A 394 -15.24 26.56 18.08
N CYS A 395 -14.21 26.63 17.25
CA CYS A 395 -14.19 25.97 15.95
C CYS A 395 -13.25 24.77 15.98
N VAL A 396 -13.72 23.64 15.45
CA VAL A 396 -12.96 22.37 15.43
C VAL A 396 -13.15 21.68 14.09
N ALA A 397 -12.14 20.94 13.64
CA ALA A 397 -12.30 20.04 12.50
C ALA A 397 -13.03 18.77 12.93
N VAL A 398 -13.82 18.19 12.03
CA VAL A 398 -14.51 16.92 12.23
C VAL A 398 -14.16 16.01 11.04
N THR A 399 -13.57 14.85 11.34
CA THR A 399 -13.22 13.82 10.35
C THR A 399 -14.25 12.70 10.41
N VAL A 400 -15.00 12.50 9.31
CA VAL A 400 -16.04 11.47 9.21
C VAL A 400 -15.56 10.34 8.30
N TYR A 401 -15.43 9.16 8.89
CA TYR A 401 -15.10 7.91 8.24
C TYR A 401 -16.36 7.13 7.86
N ASN A 402 -16.20 6.12 7.01
CA ASN A 402 -17.27 5.24 6.53
C ASN A 402 -18.46 5.98 5.91
N LEU A 403 -18.21 7.13 5.28
CA LEU A 403 -19.21 7.94 4.59
C LEU A 403 -19.24 7.59 3.10
N ALA A 404 -20.44 7.37 2.55
CA ALA A 404 -20.60 7.11 1.12
C ALA A 404 -20.13 8.29 0.26
N GLN A 405 -19.51 7.98 -0.88
CA GLN A 405 -19.03 8.98 -1.82
C GLN A 405 -20.16 9.93 -2.24
N GLY A 406 -19.87 11.23 -2.25
CA GLY A 406 -20.83 12.28 -2.59
C GLY A 406 -21.88 12.56 -1.50
N LYS A 407 -21.80 11.90 -0.35
CA LYS A 407 -22.56 12.29 0.86
C LYS A 407 -21.71 13.18 1.75
N GLY A 408 -22.35 13.89 2.67
CA GLY A 408 -21.70 14.81 3.59
C GLY A 408 -22.70 15.80 4.16
N VAL A 409 -22.16 16.78 4.88
CA VAL A 409 -22.89 17.95 5.38
C VAL A 409 -22.51 19.20 4.59
N ILE A 410 -23.39 20.18 4.57
CA ILE A 410 -23.18 21.45 3.87
C ILE A 410 -23.08 22.61 4.84
N ILE A 411 -22.52 23.73 4.38
CA ILE A 411 -22.38 24.96 5.18
C ILE A 411 -23.75 25.40 5.70
N GLY A 412 -23.84 25.62 7.01
CA GLY A 412 -25.07 26.04 7.70
C GLY A 412 -25.88 24.90 8.31
N ASP A 413 -25.58 23.64 7.99
CA ASP A 413 -26.15 22.49 8.69
C ASP A 413 -25.81 22.54 10.18
N THR A 414 -26.75 22.14 11.03
CA THR A 414 -26.48 21.84 12.43
C THR A 414 -26.10 20.38 12.57
N VAL A 415 -24.98 20.08 13.21
CA VAL A 415 -24.52 18.71 13.47
C VAL A 415 -24.41 18.48 14.97
N ALA A 416 -24.97 17.36 15.44
CA ALA A 416 -24.73 16.85 16.79
C ALA A 416 -23.90 15.57 16.74
N ILE A 417 -22.91 15.48 17.62
CA ILE A 417 -21.97 14.35 17.73
C ILE A 417 -22.02 13.82 19.16
N PRO A 418 -22.55 12.60 19.39
CA PRO A 418 -22.55 11.97 20.70
C PRO A 418 -21.15 11.39 21.00
N GLU A 419 -20.82 11.30 22.29
CA GLU A 419 -19.57 10.73 22.81
C GLU A 419 -18.33 11.08 21.97
N PRO A 420 -18.10 12.38 21.68
CA PRO A 420 -17.10 12.78 20.71
C PRO A 420 -15.70 12.32 21.12
N TYR A 421 -14.98 11.72 20.18
CA TYR A 421 -13.57 11.39 20.32
C TYR A 421 -12.72 12.59 19.91
N LEU A 422 -12.05 13.25 20.86
CA LEU A 422 -11.17 14.38 20.57
C LEU A 422 -9.75 13.89 20.31
N SER A 423 -9.29 14.04 19.08
CA SER A 423 -7.93 13.80 18.63
C SER A 423 -7.14 15.12 18.70
N GLN A 424 -6.00 15.11 19.39
CA GLN A 424 -5.11 16.27 19.49
C GLN A 424 -3.85 16.02 18.69
N VAL A 425 -3.70 16.76 17.60
CA VAL A 425 -2.55 16.68 16.72
C VAL A 425 -1.64 17.86 17.02
N ARG A 426 -0.44 17.58 17.52
CA ARG A 426 0.58 18.56 17.87
C ARG A 426 1.94 18.06 17.42
N PHE A 427 2.51 18.65 16.38
CA PHE A 427 3.87 18.30 15.94
C PHE A 427 4.51 19.41 15.11
N LYS A 428 5.85 19.36 15.01
CA LYS A 428 6.63 20.18 14.08
C LYS A 428 7.13 19.30 12.94
N TYR A 429 7.01 19.78 11.70
CA TYR A 429 7.55 19.11 10.54
C TYR A 429 8.21 20.13 9.62
N LYS A 430 9.53 19.98 9.42
CA LYS A 430 10.39 21.00 8.79
C LYS A 430 10.19 22.35 9.49
N ASP A 431 9.84 23.40 8.76
CA ASP A 431 9.67 24.76 9.28
C ASP A 431 8.23 25.09 9.72
N LYS A 432 7.32 24.10 9.70
CA LYS A 432 5.91 24.30 10.06
C LYS A 432 5.56 23.62 11.37
N GLU A 433 4.67 24.28 12.12
CA GLU A 433 4.06 23.74 13.33
C GLU A 433 2.57 23.49 13.08
N TYR A 434 2.13 22.28 13.41
CA TYR A 434 0.75 21.84 13.29
C TYR A 434 0.14 21.71 14.68
N GLN A 435 -0.91 22.48 14.93
CA GLN A 435 -1.71 22.41 16.14
C GLN A 435 -3.20 22.34 15.77
N LEU A 436 -3.73 21.12 15.75
CA LEU A 436 -5.09 20.82 15.30
C LEU A 436 -5.82 19.98 16.35
N ASP A 437 -7.02 20.43 16.72
CA ASP A 437 -7.97 19.61 17.45
C ASP A 437 -9.03 19.13 16.47
N CYS A 438 -9.26 17.82 16.47
CA CYS A 438 -10.15 17.14 15.54
C CYS A 438 -11.13 16.27 16.33
N ILE A 439 -12.41 16.29 15.97
CA ILE A 439 -13.38 15.30 16.45
C ILE A 439 -13.43 14.18 15.41
N ARG A 440 -12.97 12.99 15.80
CA ARG A 440 -12.99 11.80 14.95
C ARG A 440 -14.34 11.10 15.05
N VAL A 441 -14.95 10.83 13.90
CA VAL A 441 -16.25 10.17 13.78
C VAL A 441 -16.11 8.92 12.92
N GLU A 442 -16.12 7.75 13.54
CA GLU A 442 -15.93 6.45 12.86
C GLU A 442 -17.08 6.09 11.89
N SER A 443 -18.29 6.58 12.15
CA SER A 443 -19.46 6.25 11.34
C SER A 443 -20.41 7.44 11.24
N PRO A 444 -20.88 7.80 10.03
CA PRO A 444 -21.85 8.87 9.86
C PRO A 444 -23.18 8.56 10.56
N LEU A 445 -23.46 7.28 10.85
CA LEU A 445 -24.66 6.87 11.55
C LEU A 445 -24.78 7.51 12.92
N VAL A 446 -23.68 7.85 13.59
CA VAL A 446 -23.73 8.51 14.91
C VAL A 446 -24.17 9.97 14.80
N LEU A 447 -24.07 10.58 13.62
CA LEU A 447 -24.40 12.00 13.44
C LEU A 447 -25.91 12.25 13.46
N VAL A 448 -26.29 13.40 14.01
CA VAL A 448 -27.60 14.01 13.80
C VAL A 448 -27.36 15.29 13.01
N VAL A 449 -28.00 15.41 11.85
CA VAL A 449 -27.89 16.57 10.97
C VAL A 449 -29.25 17.23 10.89
N ASN A 450 -29.32 18.52 11.24
CA ASN A 450 -30.55 19.31 11.28
C ASN A 450 -31.68 18.62 12.08
N GLY A 451 -31.34 18.06 13.24
CA GLY A 451 -32.27 17.32 14.11
C GLY A 451 -32.64 15.91 13.64
N LYS A 452 -32.12 15.45 12.49
CA LYS A 452 -32.42 14.12 11.93
C LYS A 452 -31.22 13.18 12.02
N LYS A 453 -31.45 12.00 12.58
CA LYS A 453 -30.48 10.92 12.64
C LYS A 453 -30.11 10.45 11.23
N GLN A 454 -28.83 10.23 10.97
CA GLN A 454 -28.39 9.70 9.68
C GLN A 454 -28.73 8.22 9.53
N GLY A 455 -29.18 7.84 8.34
CA GLY A 455 -29.58 6.48 7.98
C GLY A 455 -28.46 5.66 7.32
N MET A 456 -28.74 4.38 7.08
CA MET A 456 -27.82 3.45 6.41
C MET A 456 -27.43 3.89 4.99
N ASP A 457 -28.23 4.76 4.35
CA ASP A 457 -27.95 5.36 3.03
C ASP A 457 -26.70 6.28 3.02
N LYS A 458 -26.19 6.64 4.20
CA LYS A 458 -24.98 7.45 4.37
C LYS A 458 -23.72 6.64 4.54
N LEU A 459 -23.83 5.36 4.87
CA LEU A 459 -22.65 4.49 5.02
C LEU A 459 -22.01 4.24 3.66
N ALA A 460 -20.68 4.27 3.61
CA ALA A 460 -19.97 3.68 2.49
C ALA A 460 -20.40 2.20 2.39
N ASN A 461 -20.80 1.77 1.19
CA ASN A 461 -21.38 0.44 1.00
C ASN A 461 -20.51 -0.63 1.66
N ILE A 462 -21.06 -1.28 2.69
CA ILE A 462 -20.79 -2.70 2.89
C ILE A 462 -21.44 -3.35 1.67
N CYS A 463 -20.69 -4.08 0.85
CA CYS A 463 -21.28 -4.94 -0.16
C CYS A 463 -21.97 -6.13 0.55
N LEU A 464 -23.06 -5.85 1.24
CA LEU A 464 -24.03 -6.85 1.64
C LEU A 464 -25.14 -6.77 0.61
N SER A 465 -25.14 -7.79 -0.25
CA SER A 465 -26.26 -8.14 -1.10
C SER A 465 -27.57 -7.85 -0.38
N SER A 466 -28.39 -6.97 -0.97
CA SER A 466 -29.77 -6.84 -0.56
C SER A 466 -30.43 -8.20 -0.80
N ILE A 467 -30.55 -9.00 0.25
CA ILE A 467 -31.52 -10.09 0.30
C ILE A 467 -32.87 -9.38 0.24
N LYS A 468 -33.39 -9.22 -0.98
CA LYS A 468 -34.83 -9.04 -1.16
C LYS A 468 -35.46 -10.31 -0.60
N ARG A 469 -36.03 -10.22 0.59
CA ARG A 469 -37.09 -11.14 0.99
C ARG A 469 -38.24 -10.89 0.03
N SER A 470 -38.36 -11.72 -1.00
CA SER A 470 -39.63 -11.90 -1.69
C SER A 470 -40.57 -12.61 -0.73
N HIS A 471 -41.77 -12.03 -0.59
CA HIS A 471 -42.91 -12.56 0.15
C HIS A 471 -43.28 -13.98 -0.25
#